data_AF-A0A1G4RLD9-F1
#
_entry.id   AF-A0A1G4RLD9-F1
#
_cell.length_a   1.000
_cell.length_b   1.000
_cell.length_c   1.000
_cell.angle_alpha   90.00
_cell.angle_beta   90.00
_cell.angle_gamma   90.00
#
_symmetry.space_group_name_H-M   'P 1'
#
loop_
_entity.id
_entity.type
_entity.pdbx_description
1 polymer ?
#
loop_
_entity_poly.entity_id
_entity_poly.type
_entity_poly.pdbx_seq_one_letter_code
_entity_poly.pdbx_strand_id
1 'polypeptide(L)'
;MEYKNDIDITQTLIEMGFNGKLLIQLIQYITDNETMQDFYNFIILKGDGMTKVLLVHNFIIHMQDKHSFQTCKQFEDAYLSAHGTNDKRFVIERLLALKASISQLNKIQTIMEKKNISLPMFYALIVKYRKMYSVSEIITLLETIQIA
;
A
#
# COMPACT_ATOMS: atom_id res chain seq x y z
N MET A 1 -35.23 -3.52 13.28
CA MET A 1 -34.24 -4.60 13.41
C MET A 1 -33.24 -4.40 12.29
N GLU A 2 -32.08 -3.81 12.58
CA GLU A 2 -30.99 -3.75 11.62
C GLU A 2 -30.36 -5.15 11.53
N TYR A 3 -30.54 -5.81 10.40
CA TYR A 3 -29.77 -7.01 10.08
C TYR A 3 -28.33 -6.58 9.83
N LYS A 4 -27.46 -6.70 10.84
CA LYS A 4 -26.02 -6.77 10.61
C LYS A 4 -25.74 -8.14 9.97
N ASN A 5 -25.90 -8.20 8.65
CA ASN A 5 -25.30 -9.26 7.86
C ASN A 5 -23.80 -8.98 7.86
N ASP A 6 -23.09 -9.48 8.87
CA ASP A 6 -21.64 -9.58 8.80
C ASP A 6 -21.32 -10.58 7.69
N ILE A 7 -20.86 -10.07 6.55
CA ILE A 7 -20.49 -10.87 5.40
C ILE A 7 -19.22 -11.62 5.79
N ASP A 8 -19.23 -12.95 5.65
CA ASP A 8 -17.99 -13.71 5.67
C ASP A 8 -17.22 -13.39 4.37
N ILE A 9 -16.31 -12.41 4.48
CA ILE A 9 -15.48 -11.93 3.37
C ILE A 9 -14.71 -13.07 2.73
N THR A 10 -14.18 -13.99 3.54
CA THR A 10 -13.36 -15.10 3.03
C THR A 10 -14.22 -16.03 2.19
N GLN A 11 -15.37 -16.43 2.72
CA GLN A 11 -16.32 -17.29 2.01
C GLN A 11 -16.82 -16.63 0.72
N THR A 12 -17.13 -15.34 0.77
CA THR A 12 -17.61 -14.59 -0.40
C THR A 12 -16.55 -14.53 -1.51
N LEU A 13 -15.28 -14.27 -1.18
CA LEU A 13 -14.20 -14.28 -2.16
C LEU A 13 -13.95 -15.68 -2.75
N ILE A 14 -14.13 -16.74 -1.96
CA ILE A 14 -14.09 -18.13 -2.45
C ILE A 14 -15.23 -18.40 -3.43
N GLU A 15 -16.44 -17.91 -3.17
CA GLU A 15 -17.61 -18.06 -4.06
C GLU A 15 -17.44 -17.29 -5.38
N MET A 16 -16.74 -16.15 -5.35
CA MET A 16 -16.26 -15.45 -6.56
C MET A 16 -15.15 -16.21 -7.30
N GLY A 17 -14.67 -17.32 -6.72
CA GLY A 17 -13.67 -18.22 -7.25
C GLY A 17 -12.24 -17.74 -7.07
N PHE A 18 -11.94 -16.94 -6.05
CA PHE A 18 -10.56 -16.67 -5.64
C PHE A 18 -10.09 -17.74 -4.66
N ASN A 19 -8.88 -18.24 -4.88
CA ASN A 19 -8.29 -19.28 -4.04
C ASN A 19 -6.77 -19.12 -3.95
N GLY A 20 -6.15 -19.90 -3.05
CA GLY A 20 -4.71 -19.93 -2.86
C GLY A 20 -4.11 -18.54 -2.62
N LYS A 21 -3.04 -18.20 -3.36
CA LYS A 21 -2.30 -16.94 -3.19
C LYS A 21 -3.15 -15.70 -3.47
N LEU A 22 -4.06 -15.75 -4.44
CA LEU A 22 -4.92 -14.62 -4.79
C LEU A 22 -5.89 -14.30 -3.65
N LEU A 23 -6.48 -15.33 -3.04
CA LEU A 23 -7.33 -15.17 -1.87
C LEU A 23 -6.55 -14.57 -0.69
N ILE A 24 -5.36 -15.12 -0.39
CA ILE A 24 -4.49 -14.62 0.70
C ILE A 24 -4.13 -13.14 0.49
N GLN A 25 -3.89 -12.73 -0.75
CA GLN A 25 -3.62 -11.33 -1.05
C GLN A 25 -4.87 -10.46 -0.88
N LEU A 26 -6.04 -10.89 -1.35
CA LEU A 26 -7.26 -10.10 -1.21
C LEU A 26 -7.68 -9.89 0.25
N ILE A 27 -7.62 -10.92 1.10
CA ILE A 27 -7.99 -10.80 2.53
C ILE A 27 -7.07 -9.87 3.33
N GLN A 28 -5.89 -9.52 2.80
CA GLN A 28 -5.02 -8.51 3.43
C GLN A 28 -5.52 -7.08 3.21
N TYR A 29 -6.33 -6.86 2.17
CA TYR A 29 -6.84 -5.53 1.78
C TYR A 29 -8.36 -5.42 1.94
N ILE A 30 -9.08 -6.54 1.91
CA ILE A 30 -10.53 -6.60 2.13
C ILE A 30 -10.75 -7.12 3.55
N THR A 31 -10.89 -6.19 4.50
CA THR A 31 -10.97 -6.48 5.94
C THR A 31 -12.36 -6.22 6.53
N ASP A 32 -13.23 -5.57 5.77
CA ASP A 32 -14.57 -5.17 6.19
C ASP A 32 -15.51 -5.03 4.98
N ASN A 33 -16.78 -4.73 5.25
CA ASN A 33 -17.80 -4.56 4.21
C ASN A 33 -17.52 -3.35 3.30
N GLU A 34 -16.85 -2.30 3.78
CA GLU A 34 -16.54 -1.12 2.97
C GLU A 34 -15.50 -1.45 1.90
N THR A 35 -14.40 -2.08 2.32
CA THR A 35 -13.34 -2.55 1.42
C THR A 35 -13.82 -3.66 0.48
N MET A 36 -14.81 -4.45 0.90
CA MET A 36 -15.49 -5.41 0.01
C MET A 36 -16.34 -4.70 -1.05
N GLN A 37 -17.05 -3.63 -0.68
CA GLN A 37 -17.79 -2.81 -1.63
C GLN A 37 -16.86 -2.10 -2.62
N ASP A 38 -15.70 -1.60 -2.16
CA ASP A 38 -14.66 -1.07 -3.04
C ASP A 38 -14.22 -2.11 -4.07
N PHE A 39 -14.05 -3.37 -3.66
CA PHE A 39 -13.67 -4.45 -4.57
C PHE A 39 -14.74 -4.73 -5.63
N TYR A 40 -16.01 -4.80 -5.24
CA TYR A 40 -17.11 -4.94 -6.21
C TYR A 40 -17.16 -3.78 -7.20
N ASN A 41 -17.08 -2.55 -6.70
CA ASN A 41 -17.06 -1.36 -7.54
C ASN A 41 -15.85 -1.39 -8.50
N PHE A 42 -14.70 -1.84 -8.03
CA PHE A 42 -13.50 -1.99 -8.85
C PHE A 42 -13.72 -2.99 -9.99
N ILE A 43 -14.33 -4.16 -9.71
CA ILE A 43 -14.65 -5.17 -10.74
C ILE A 43 -15.60 -4.60 -11.78
N ILE A 44 -16.66 -3.90 -11.37
CA ILE A 44 -17.66 -3.32 -12.27
C ILE A 44 -17.02 -2.26 -13.19
N LEU A 45 -16.18 -1.39 -12.64
CA LEU A 45 -15.63 -0.24 -13.36
C LEU A 45 -14.39 -0.59 -14.20
N LYS A 46 -13.60 -1.58 -13.78
CA LYS A 46 -12.27 -1.86 -14.35
C LYS A 46 -11.99 -3.33 -14.64
N GLY A 47 -12.86 -4.24 -14.20
CA GLY A 47 -12.59 -5.68 -14.27
C GLY A 47 -12.89 -6.33 -15.61
N ASP A 48 -13.59 -5.65 -16.52
CA ASP A 48 -13.97 -6.23 -17.81
C ASP A 48 -12.71 -6.61 -18.64
N GLY A 49 -12.72 -7.83 -19.18
CA GLY A 49 -11.59 -8.40 -19.92
C GLY A 49 -10.32 -8.73 -19.11
N MET A 50 -10.29 -8.53 -17.78
CA MET A 50 -9.11 -8.84 -16.97
C MET A 50 -9.08 -10.29 -16.50
N THR A 51 -7.89 -10.90 -16.48
CA THR A 51 -7.68 -12.16 -15.75
C THR A 51 -7.78 -11.93 -14.25
N LYS A 52 -8.14 -12.95 -13.47
CA LYS A 52 -8.21 -12.85 -12.00
C LYS A 52 -6.90 -12.36 -11.37
N VAL A 53 -5.75 -12.76 -11.93
CA VAL A 53 -4.44 -12.32 -11.45
C VAL A 53 -4.28 -10.81 -11.63
N LEU A 54 -4.57 -10.29 -12.83
CA LEU A 54 -4.49 -8.85 -13.12
C LEU A 54 -5.50 -8.06 -12.30
N LEU A 55 -6.71 -8.59 -12.13
CA LEU A 55 -7.74 -7.97 -11.30
C LEU A 55 -7.27 -7.78 -9.86
N VAL A 56 -6.74 -8.83 -9.22
CA VAL A 56 -6.22 -8.76 -7.85
C VAL A 56 -5.04 -7.80 -7.76
N HIS A 57 -4.08 -7.89 -8.70
CA HIS A 57 -2.92 -7.00 -8.71
C HIS A 57 -3.32 -5.53 -8.84
N ASN A 58 -4.20 -5.21 -9.79
CA ASN A 58 -4.64 -3.84 -10.03
C ASN A 58 -5.52 -3.30 -8.90
N PHE A 59 -6.32 -4.17 -8.26
CA PHE A 59 -7.09 -3.79 -7.08
C PHE A 59 -6.16 -3.45 -5.89
N ILE A 60 -5.12 -4.25 -5.66
CA ILE A 60 -4.12 -3.96 -4.63
C ILE A 60 -3.46 -2.60 -4.89
N ILE A 61 -3.04 -2.32 -6.12
CA ILE A 61 -2.48 -1.01 -6.48
C ILE A 61 -3.51 0.11 -6.23
N HIS A 62 -4.78 -0.12 -6.57
CA HIS A 62 -5.84 0.85 -6.32
C HIS A 62 -6.00 1.16 -4.83
N MET A 63 -5.99 0.13 -3.97
CA MET A 63 -6.06 0.30 -2.52
C MET A 63 -4.81 0.98 -1.95
N GLN A 64 -3.62 0.64 -2.45
CA GLN A 64 -2.38 1.31 -2.07
C GLN A 64 -2.43 2.80 -2.40
N ASP A 65 -2.92 3.16 -3.58
CA ASP A 65 -3.07 4.55 -3.98
C ASP A 65 -4.17 5.27 -3.16
N LYS A 66 -5.26 4.57 -2.80
CA LYS A 66 -6.34 5.11 -1.94
C LYS A 66 -5.86 5.41 -0.51
N HIS A 67 -5.02 4.56 0.07
CA HIS A 67 -4.57 4.70 1.46
C HIS A 67 -3.31 5.55 1.64
N SER A 68 -2.60 5.87 0.55
CA SER A 68 -1.40 6.69 0.60
C SER A 68 -1.67 8.19 0.42
N PHE A 69 -0.60 8.98 0.37
CA PHE A 69 -0.65 10.41 0.05
C PHE A 69 -0.88 10.61 -1.45
N GLN A 70 -1.90 11.40 -1.78
CA GLN A 70 -2.28 11.67 -3.18
C GLN A 70 -1.30 12.60 -3.88
N THR A 71 -0.58 13.44 -3.12
CA THR A 71 0.38 14.39 -3.66
C THR A 71 1.66 14.42 -2.83
N CYS A 72 2.77 14.82 -3.48
CA CYS A 72 4.04 15.06 -2.82
C CYS A 72 3.90 16.06 -1.66
N LYS A 73 3.16 17.16 -1.89
CA LYS A 73 2.93 18.19 -0.88
C LYS A 73 2.25 17.65 0.38
N GLN A 74 1.20 16.84 0.24
CA GLN A 74 0.54 16.23 1.41
C GLN A 74 1.50 15.35 2.23
N PHE A 75 2.39 14.62 1.54
CA PHE A 75 3.42 13.83 2.20
C PHE A 75 4.45 14.73 2.91
N GLU A 76 4.96 15.76 2.24
CA GLU A 76 5.94 16.69 2.80
C GLU A 76 5.39 17.39 4.05
N ASP A 77 4.18 17.95 3.95
CA ASP A 77 3.52 18.62 5.06
C ASP A 77 3.36 17.67 6.26
N ALA A 78 2.93 16.42 6.03
CA ALA A 78 2.79 15.41 7.08
C ALA A 78 4.14 15.00 7.68
N TYR A 79 5.17 14.81 6.86
CA TYR A 79 6.50 14.37 7.32
C TYR A 79 7.21 15.47 8.12
N LEU A 80 7.08 16.72 7.70
CA LEU A 80 7.65 17.89 8.39
C LEU A 80 6.91 18.21 9.69
N SER A 81 5.61 17.96 9.73
CA SER A 81 4.78 18.14 10.94
C SER A 81 4.92 17.01 11.96
N ALA A 82 5.49 15.86 11.57
CA ALA A 82 5.68 14.70 12.45
C ALA A 82 6.76 14.97 13.50
N HIS A 83 6.42 14.80 14.78
CA HIS A 83 7.31 15.09 15.89
C HIS A 83 7.98 13.82 16.40
N GLY A 84 9.23 13.63 15.98
CA GLY A 84 10.05 12.51 16.43
C GLY A 84 9.96 11.26 15.54
N THR A 85 10.70 10.23 15.93
CA THR A 85 10.98 9.08 15.06
C THR A 85 9.74 8.23 14.80
N ASN A 86 8.87 8.02 15.80
CA ASN A 86 7.69 7.18 15.65
C ASN A 86 6.67 7.78 14.67
N ASP A 87 6.41 9.09 14.78
CA ASP A 87 5.48 9.79 13.88
C ASP A 87 5.99 9.76 12.44
N LYS A 88 7.29 9.99 12.24
CA LYS A 88 7.91 9.90 10.91
C LYS A 88 7.81 8.50 10.32
N ARG A 89 7.97 7.45 11.13
CA ARG A 89 7.76 6.06 10.69
C ARG A 89 6.33 5.82 10.24
N PHE A 90 5.34 6.34 10.97
CA PHE A 90 3.93 6.24 10.58
C PHE A 90 3.67 6.92 9.22
N VAL A 91 4.24 8.12 9.02
CA VAL A 91 4.16 8.83 7.74
C VAL A 91 4.83 8.02 6.62
N ILE A 92 5.99 7.42 6.87
CA ILE A 92 6.68 6.56 5.90
C ILE A 92 5.85 5.30 5.56
N GLU A 93 5.28 4.64 6.57
CA GLU A 93 4.44 3.45 6.36
C GLU A 93 3.20 3.78 5.54
N ARG A 94 2.56 4.92 5.83
CA ARG A 94 1.44 5.43 5.01
C ARG A 94 1.87 5.75 3.58
N LEU A 95 3.06 6.31 3.37
CA LEU A 95 3.59 6.52 2.02
C LEU A 95 3.86 5.20 1.28
N LEU A 96 4.36 4.18 1.98
CA LEU A 96 4.56 2.84 1.40
C LEU A 96 3.23 2.19 1.03
N ALA A 97 2.17 2.40 1.82
CA ALA A 97 0.90 1.68 1.73
C ALA A 97 1.10 0.15 1.70
N LEU A 98 2.13 -0.31 2.39
CA LEU A 98 2.54 -1.70 2.54
C LEU A 98 2.83 -1.94 4.01
N LYS A 99 2.52 -3.15 4.49
CA LYS A 99 2.84 -3.54 5.86
C LYS A 99 4.35 -3.61 6.05
N ALA A 100 4.91 -2.77 6.92
CA ALA A 100 6.34 -2.71 7.19
C ALA A 100 6.62 -2.95 8.67
N SER A 101 7.65 -3.74 8.97
CA SER A 101 8.12 -3.88 10.35
C SER A 101 8.82 -2.60 10.82
N ILE A 102 8.86 -2.39 12.14
CA ILE A 102 9.59 -1.26 12.75
C ILE A 102 11.06 -1.23 12.30
N SER A 103 11.69 -2.41 12.17
CA SER A 103 13.08 -2.52 11.69
C SER A 103 13.24 -2.03 10.25
N GLN A 104 12.30 -2.38 9.37
CA GLN A 104 12.28 -1.89 7.99
C GLN A 104 12.06 -0.38 7.92
N LEU A 105 11.10 0.16 8.69
CA LEU A 105 10.84 1.60 8.74
C LEU A 105 12.06 2.39 9.26
N ASN A 106 12.75 1.86 10.28
CA ASN A 106 14.01 2.41 10.77
C ASN A 106 15.09 2.46 9.71
N LYS A 107 15.22 1.37 8.96
CA LYS A 107 16.22 1.27 7.91
C LYS A 107 15.95 2.29 6.80
N ILE A 108 14.68 2.44 6.39
CA ILE A 108 14.27 3.45 5.41
C ILE A 108 14.62 4.86 5.90
N GLN A 109 14.21 5.20 7.13
CA GLN A 109 14.52 6.52 7.69
C GLN A 109 16.03 6.78 7.75
N THR A 110 16.82 5.80 8.19
CA THR A 110 18.29 5.90 8.22
C THR A 110 18.89 6.11 6.83
N ILE A 111 18.35 5.45 5.81
CA ILE A 111 18.82 5.62 4.42
C ILE A 111 18.51 7.04 3.93
N MET A 112 17.31 7.55 4.19
CA MET A 112 16.94 8.91 3.82
C MET A 112 17.91 9.93 4.44
N GLU A 113 18.20 9.80 5.72
CA GLU A 113 19.10 10.69 6.47
C GLU A 113 20.55 10.56 6.00
N LYS A 114 21.11 9.34 5.92
CA LYS A 114 22.52 9.13 5.55
C LYS A 114 22.84 9.53 4.12
N LYS A 115 21.89 9.34 3.21
CA LYS A 115 22.08 9.68 1.80
C LYS A 115 21.62 11.10 1.48
N ASN A 116 20.98 11.83 2.40
CA ASN A 116 20.37 13.14 2.12
C ASN A 116 19.33 13.08 0.97
N ILE A 117 18.49 12.04 0.94
CA ILE A 117 17.39 11.96 -0.03
C ILE A 117 16.36 13.05 0.31
N SER A 118 16.07 13.94 -0.64
CA SER A 118 15.02 14.96 -0.46
C SER A 118 13.62 14.32 -0.36
N LEU A 119 12.70 14.96 0.36
CA LEU A 119 11.33 14.46 0.50
C LEU A 119 10.62 14.27 -0.87
N PRO A 120 10.74 15.20 -1.85
CA PRO A 120 10.17 14.98 -3.17
C PRO A 120 10.75 13.77 -3.91
N MET A 121 12.07 13.59 -3.84
CA MET A 121 12.73 12.44 -4.45
C MET A 121 12.27 11.15 -3.78
N PHE A 122 12.22 11.13 -2.44
CA PHE A 122 11.74 9.98 -1.69
C PHE A 122 10.29 9.64 -2.05
N TYR A 123 9.40 10.62 -2.09
CA TYR A 123 8.01 10.44 -2.52
C TYR A 123 7.92 9.77 -3.90
N ALA A 124 8.61 10.33 -4.90
CA ALA A 124 8.58 9.82 -6.26
C ALA A 124 9.09 8.37 -6.36
N LEU A 125 10.17 8.05 -5.63
CA LEU A 125 10.73 6.70 -5.59
C LEU A 125 9.76 5.71 -4.95
N ILE A 126 9.17 6.03 -3.79
CA ILE A 126 8.25 5.12 -3.11
C ILE A 126 6.99 4.89 -3.92
N VAL A 127 6.37 5.94 -4.48
CA VAL A 127 5.17 5.82 -5.32
C VAL A 127 5.44 4.94 -6.55
N LYS A 128 6.64 5.04 -7.13
CA LYS A 128 7.06 4.18 -8.24
C LYS A 128 7.25 2.73 -7.78
N TYR A 129 7.99 2.51 -6.69
CA TYR A 129 8.43 1.18 -6.31
C TYR A 129 7.37 0.33 -5.60
N ARG A 130 6.49 0.93 -4.78
CA ARG A 130 5.48 0.18 -3.99
C ARG A 130 4.50 -0.66 -4.82
N LYS A 131 4.33 -0.30 -6.10
CA LYS A 131 3.44 -0.99 -7.03
C LYS A 131 4.02 -2.32 -7.54
N MET A 132 5.35 -2.47 -7.48
CA MET A 132 6.08 -3.58 -8.10
C MET A 132 6.89 -4.40 -7.11
N TYR A 133 7.27 -3.80 -5.97
CA TYR A 133 8.27 -4.35 -5.07
C TYR A 133 7.76 -4.45 -3.65
N SER A 134 8.21 -5.48 -2.94
CA SER A 134 8.05 -5.61 -1.49
C SER A 134 8.88 -4.56 -0.75
N VAL A 135 8.55 -4.31 0.52
CA VAL A 135 9.29 -3.34 1.36
C VAL A 135 10.80 -3.65 1.42
N SER A 136 11.19 -4.93 1.47
CA SER A 136 12.61 -5.33 1.50
C SER A 136 13.33 -5.02 0.19
N GLU A 137 12.67 -5.21 -0.95
CA GLU A 137 13.21 -4.85 -2.26
C GLU A 137 13.30 -3.33 -2.42
N ILE A 138 12.28 -2.58 -1.96
CA ILE A 138 12.31 -1.11 -1.93
C ILE A 138 13.51 -0.62 -1.13
N ILE A 139 13.75 -1.17 0.06
CA ILE A 139 14.92 -0.84 0.87
C ILE A 139 16.22 -1.07 0.08
N THR A 140 16.34 -2.22 -0.56
CA THR A 140 17.53 -2.56 -1.37
C THR A 140 17.72 -1.56 -2.51
N LEU A 141 16.63 -1.16 -3.18
CA LEU A 141 16.68 -0.12 -4.22
C LEU A 141 17.13 1.23 -3.64
N LEU A 142 16.59 1.65 -2.50
CA LEU A 142 17.01 2.91 -1.85
C LEU A 142 18.48 2.90 -1.43
N GLU A 143 19.01 1.74 -1.01
CA GLU A 143 20.43 1.59 -0.65
C GLU A 143 21.36 1.77 -1.85
N THR A 144 20.93 1.37 -3.05
CA THR A 144 21.74 1.43 -4.27
C THR A 144 21.68 2.76 -5.01
N ILE A 145 20.76 3.66 -4.64
CA ILE A 145 20.67 4.99 -5.24
C ILE A 145 21.96 5.77 -4.95
N GLN A 146 22.61 6.21 -6.03
CA GLN A 146 23.65 7.23 -6.00
C GLN A 146 22.96 8.59 -6.09
N ILE A 147 23.28 9.47 -5.15
CA ILE A 147 22.78 10.84 -5.12
C ILE A 147 23.98 11.69 -5.47
N ALA A 148 23.87 12.38 -6.60
CA ALA A 148 24.89 13.26 -7.13
C ALA A 148 24.93 14.58 -6.33
#